data_AF-A0A357A725-F1
#
_entry.id   AF-A0A357A725-F1
#
_cell.length_a   1.000
_cell.length_b   1.000
_cell.length_c   1.000
_cell.angle_alpha   90.00
_cell.angle_beta   90.00
_cell.angle_gamma   90.00
#
_symmetry.space_group_name_H-M   'P 1'
#
loop_
_entity.id
_entity.type
_entity.pdbx_description
1 polymer ?
#
loop_
_entity_poly.entity_id
_entity_poly.type
_entity_poly.pdbx_seq_one_letter_code
_entity_poly.pdbx_strand_id
1 'polypeptide(L)'
;MVMGKIFIWTIWLVYVVYLLFSDLPPGPSLLHINSELLQEVWDLSLNFWFITPLVLPEQAPVLHPTLEGLFNIVVAWALLLWGFLVDGRGQRWPMFPFLVGIAFLTNVFYLPWLGIRRRNPELGDR
;
A
#
# COMPACT_ATOMS: atom_id res chain seq x y z
N MET A 1 23.20 7.33 -12.94
CA MET A 1 22.41 7.24 -11.68
C MET A 1 21.30 8.31 -11.59
N VAL A 2 21.50 9.54 -12.08
CA VAL A 2 20.47 10.60 -12.10
C VAL A 2 19.28 10.28 -13.01
N MET A 3 19.55 9.76 -14.22
CA MET A 3 18.50 9.41 -15.20
C MET A 3 17.47 8.41 -14.66
N GLY A 4 17.93 7.39 -13.92
CA GLY A 4 17.05 6.39 -13.31
C GLY A 4 16.15 6.97 -12.21
N LYS A 5 16.64 7.96 -11.44
CA LYS A 5 15.83 8.63 -10.42
C LYS A 5 14.75 9.51 -11.06
N ILE A 6 15.10 10.26 -12.10
CA ILE A 6 14.13 11.07 -12.86
C ILE A 6 13.03 10.16 -13.39
N PHE A 7 13.38 9.03 -13.98
CA PHE A 7 12.42 8.05 -14.48
C PHE A 7 11.45 7.54 -13.40
N ILE A 8 11.96 7.15 -12.22
CA ILE A 8 11.12 6.70 -11.10
C ILE A 8 10.16 7.79 -10.65
N TRP A 9 10.64 9.02 -10.48
CA TRP A 9 9.80 10.15 -10.05
C TRP A 9 8.73 10.50 -11.09
N THR A 10 9.06 10.46 -12.37
CA THR A 10 8.08 10.66 -13.46
C THR A 10 7.00 9.57 -13.42
N ILE A 11 7.39 8.30 -13.30
CA ILE A 11 6.42 7.20 -13.19
C ILE A 11 5.56 7.37 -11.94
N TRP A 12 6.16 7.73 -10.80
CA TRP A 12 5.41 7.94 -9.56
C TRP A 12 4.37 9.05 -9.72
N LEU A 13 4.75 10.19 -10.30
CA LEU A 13 3.82 11.31 -10.54
C LEU A 13 2.67 10.88 -11.46
N VAL A 14 3.00 10.23 -12.58
CA VAL A 14 1.98 9.72 -13.51
C VAL A 14 1.06 8.72 -12.81
N TYR A 15 1.61 7.80 -12.03
CA TYR A 15 0.86 6.79 -11.29
C TYR A 15 -0.09 7.43 -10.27
N VAL A 16 0.38 8.39 -9.47
CA VAL A 16 -0.42 9.09 -8.47
C VAL A 16 -1.56 9.87 -9.13
N VAL A 17 -1.27 10.64 -10.18
CA VAL A 17 -2.29 11.41 -10.91
C VAL A 17 -3.31 10.49 -11.56
N TYR A 18 -2.87 9.44 -12.24
CA TYR A 18 -3.75 8.48 -12.91
C TYR A 18 -4.61 7.68 -11.92
N LEU A 19 -4.04 7.20 -10.82
CA LEU A 19 -4.76 6.32 -9.89
C LEU A 19 -5.66 7.09 -8.93
N LEU A 20 -5.21 8.23 -8.39
CA LEU A 20 -5.91 8.91 -7.30
C LEU A 20 -6.82 10.05 -7.78
N PHE A 21 -6.48 10.69 -8.91
CA PHE A 21 -7.15 11.91 -9.36
C PHE A 21 -7.85 11.76 -10.72
N SER A 22 -7.70 10.63 -11.41
CA SER A 22 -8.38 10.36 -12.67
C SER A 22 -9.56 9.43 -12.47
N ASP A 23 -10.63 9.66 -13.25
CA ASP A 23 -11.80 8.76 -13.33
C ASP A 23 -11.68 7.76 -14.50
N LEU A 24 -10.48 7.63 -15.09
CA LEU A 24 -10.18 6.63 -16.12
C LEU A 24 -10.18 5.18 -15.61
N PRO A 25 -9.54 4.85 -14.46
CA PRO A 25 -9.63 3.49 -13.92
C PRO A 25 -11.04 3.18 -13.40
N PRO A 26 -11.42 1.89 -13.31
CA PRO A 26 -12.70 1.50 -12.74
C PRO A 26 -12.75 1.84 -11.24
N GLY A 27 -13.82 2.53 -10.84
CA GLY A 27 -14.05 2.97 -9.47
C GLY A 27 -13.96 4.49 -9.32
N PRO A 28 -14.49 5.05 -8.22
CA PRO A 28 -14.44 6.48 -7.97
C PRO A 28 -13.01 6.91 -7.60
N SER A 29 -12.58 8.07 -8.12
CA SER A 29 -11.34 8.72 -7.70
C SER A 29 -11.45 9.28 -6.28
N LEU A 30 -10.32 9.72 -5.70
CA LEU A 30 -10.32 10.35 -4.37
C LEU A 30 -11.20 11.61 -4.31
N LEU A 31 -11.46 12.24 -5.46
CA LEU A 31 -12.29 13.43 -5.56
C LEU A 31 -13.78 13.13 -5.37
N HIS A 32 -14.18 11.87 -5.55
CA HIS A 32 -15.57 11.41 -5.49
C HIS A 32 -15.82 10.46 -4.31
N ILE A 33 -15.02 10.57 -3.24
CA ILE A 33 -15.22 9.77 -2.02
C ILE A 33 -16.58 10.13 -1.39
N ASN A 34 -17.35 9.08 -1.10
CA ASN A 34 -18.61 9.18 -0.37
C ASN A 34 -18.46 8.57 1.05
N SER A 35 -19.42 8.86 1.93
CA SER A 35 -19.43 8.31 3.30
C SER A 35 -19.62 6.79 3.33
N GLU A 36 -20.32 6.23 2.35
CA GLU A 36 -20.57 4.79 2.24
C GLU A 36 -19.27 4.02 1.96
N LEU A 37 -18.40 4.50 1.07
CA LEU A 37 -17.09 3.92 0.82
C LEU A 37 -16.19 3.98 2.05
N LEU A 38 -16.22 5.09 2.79
CA LEU A 38 -15.44 5.20 4.02
C LEU A 38 -15.91 4.19 5.07
N GLN A 39 -17.23 3.99 5.17
CA GLN A 39 -17.80 2.97 6.04
C GLN A 39 -17.42 1.56 5.57
N GLU A 40 -17.50 1.26 4.27
CA GLU A 40 -17.12 -0.04 3.71
C GLU A 40 -15.63 -0.34 3.97
N VAL A 41 -14.74 0.63 3.75
CA VAL A 41 -13.31 0.50 4.04
C VAL A 41 -13.07 0.26 5.53
N TRP A 42 -13.82 0.96 6.40
CA TRP A 42 -13.74 0.77 7.84
C TRP A 42 -14.20 -0.63 8.24
N ASP A 43 -15.33 -1.09 7.71
CA ASP A 43 -15.90 -2.40 7.99
C ASP A 43 -14.99 -3.54 7.49
N LEU A 44 -14.39 -3.39 6.30
CA LEU A 44 -13.38 -4.31 5.78
C LEU A 44 -12.15 -4.36 6.70
N SER A 45 -11.75 -3.20 7.24
CA SER A 45 -10.63 -3.11 8.17
C SER A 45 -10.93 -3.77 9.52
N LEU A 46 -12.18 -3.73 9.99
CA LEU A 46 -12.62 -4.48 11.17
C LEU A 46 -12.57 -5.99 10.93
N ASN A 47 -12.91 -6.44 9.72
CA ASN A 47 -12.85 -7.86 9.32
C ASN A 47 -11.45 -8.30 8.84
N PHE A 48 -10.39 -7.55 9.15
CA PHE A 48 -9.01 -7.87 8.81
C PHE A 48 -8.63 -9.31 9.21
N TRP A 49 -8.13 -10.08 8.24
CA TRP A 49 -7.78 -11.51 8.37
C TRP A 49 -8.89 -12.40 8.94
N PHE A 50 -10.14 -11.96 8.83
CA PHE A 50 -11.31 -12.62 9.39
C PHE A 50 -11.22 -12.84 10.92
N ILE A 51 -10.41 -12.03 11.63
CA ILE A 51 -10.24 -12.14 13.08
C ILE A 51 -11.53 -11.79 13.81
N THR A 52 -12.16 -10.66 13.46
CA THR A 52 -13.40 -10.22 14.11
C THR A 52 -14.57 -11.18 13.86
N PRO A 53 -14.83 -11.65 12.61
CA PRO A 53 -15.81 -12.70 12.36
C PRO A 53 -15.58 -13.98 13.17
N LEU A 54 -14.32 -14.33 13.45
CA LEU A 54 -13.97 -15.54 14.19
C LEU A 54 -14.11 -15.39 15.72
N VAL A 55 -13.70 -14.24 16.27
CA VAL A 55 -13.61 -14.02 17.72
C VAL A 55 -14.85 -13.32 18.29
N LEU A 56 -15.43 -12.38 17.54
CA LEU A 56 -16.56 -11.54 17.95
C LEU A 56 -17.62 -11.47 16.82
N PRO A 57 -18.25 -12.61 16.48
CA PRO A 57 -19.16 -12.69 15.33
C PRO A 57 -20.36 -11.74 15.42
N GLU A 58 -20.84 -11.43 16.64
CA GLU A 58 -21.96 -10.50 16.85
C GLU A 58 -21.61 -9.03 16.56
N GLN A 59 -20.31 -8.69 16.55
CA GLN A 59 -19.82 -7.34 16.30
C GLN A 59 -19.21 -7.19 14.90
N ALA A 60 -19.07 -8.30 14.16
CA ALA A 60 -18.47 -8.32 12.85
C ALA A 60 -19.42 -7.69 11.80
N PRO A 61 -18.98 -6.66 11.06
CA PRO A 61 -19.73 -6.16 9.91
C PRO A 61 -20.01 -7.27 8.89
N VAL A 62 -21.20 -7.23 8.27
CA VAL A 62 -21.57 -8.19 7.22
C VAL A 62 -21.29 -7.56 5.86
N LEU A 63 -20.31 -8.11 5.14
CA LEU A 63 -19.86 -7.60 3.85
C LEU A 63 -19.97 -8.66 2.76
N HIS A 64 -19.84 -8.22 1.50
CA HIS A 64 -19.84 -9.14 0.37
C HIS A 64 -18.57 -10.03 0.40
N PRO A 65 -18.66 -11.37 0.35
CA PRO A 65 -17.51 -12.26 0.54
C PRO A 65 -16.36 -11.99 -0.44
N THR A 66 -16.67 -11.61 -1.69
CA THR A 66 -15.65 -11.26 -2.68
C THR A 66 -14.86 -10.00 -2.29
N LEU A 67 -15.49 -9.01 -1.66
CA LEU A 67 -14.80 -7.80 -1.21
C LEU A 67 -13.86 -8.12 -0.05
N GLU A 68 -14.32 -8.91 0.92
CA GLU A 68 -13.47 -9.36 2.03
C GLU A 68 -12.28 -10.19 1.54
N GLY A 69 -12.52 -11.11 0.61
CA GLY A 69 -11.46 -11.90 -0.01
C GLY A 69 -10.44 -11.04 -0.74
N LEU A 70 -10.91 -10.10 -1.57
CA LEU A 70 -10.03 -9.21 -2.33
C LEU A 70 -9.22 -8.29 -1.41
N PHE A 71 -9.86 -7.72 -0.39
CA PHE A 71 -9.19 -6.89 0.63
C PHE A 71 -8.07 -7.66 1.32
N ASN A 72 -8.34 -8.87 1.81
CA ASN A 72 -7.34 -9.69 2.48
C ASN A 72 -6.21 -10.14 1.54
N ILE A 73 -6.49 -10.38 0.26
CA ILE A 73 -5.46 -10.67 -0.76
C ILE A 73 -4.54 -9.45 -0.95
N VAL A 74 -5.09 -8.25 -1.06
CA VAL A 74 -4.31 -7.00 -1.21
C VAL A 74 -3.45 -6.74 0.03
N VAL A 75 -4.02 -6.93 1.22
CA VAL A 75 -3.28 -6.86 2.49
C VAL A 75 -2.14 -7.87 2.53
N ALA A 76 -2.40 -9.13 2.20
CA ALA A 76 -1.39 -10.18 2.17
C ALA A 76 -0.27 -9.86 1.17
N TRP A 77 -0.63 -9.34 -0.01
CA TRP A 77 0.34 -8.86 -1.00
C TRP A 77 1.23 -7.74 -0.44
N ALA A 78 0.64 -6.76 0.24
CA ALA A 78 1.40 -5.67 0.83
C ALA A 78 2.32 -6.14 1.97
N LEU A 79 1.92 -7.16 2.74
CA LEU A 79 2.75 -7.78 3.77
C LEU A 79 4.00 -8.47 3.21
N LEU A 80 3.97 -9.02 2.00
CA LEU A 80 5.16 -9.60 1.37
C LEU A 80 6.29 -8.56 1.21
N LEU A 81 5.94 -7.29 1.04
CA LEU A 81 6.91 -6.20 0.88
C LEU A 81 7.60 -5.80 2.19
N TRP A 82 7.13 -6.29 3.35
CA TRP A 82 7.78 -6.05 4.64
C TRP A 82 9.16 -6.71 4.74
N GLY A 83 9.45 -7.71 3.90
CA GLY A 83 10.80 -8.28 3.77
C GLY A 83 11.87 -7.23 3.43
N PHE A 84 11.50 -6.08 2.87
CA PHE A 84 12.43 -5.00 2.61
C PHE A 84 13.01 -4.33 3.86
N LEU A 85 12.50 -4.61 5.06
CA LEU A 85 13.16 -4.20 6.32
C LEU A 85 14.65 -4.57 6.34
N VAL A 86 15.02 -5.68 5.71
CA VAL A 86 16.42 -6.13 5.58
C VAL A 86 17.24 -5.17 4.71
N ASP A 87 16.70 -4.75 3.56
CA ASP A 87 17.37 -3.80 2.64
C ASP A 87 17.37 -2.35 3.19
N GLY A 88 16.43 -2.02 4.06
CA GLY A 88 16.31 -0.72 4.72
C GLY A 88 17.43 -0.41 5.73
N ARG A 89 18.25 -1.39 6.12
CA ARG A 89 19.36 -1.21 7.05
C ARG A 89 20.45 -0.31 6.44
N GLY A 90 20.98 0.62 7.24
CA GLY A 90 22.05 1.53 6.79
C GLY A 90 21.60 2.61 5.78
N GLN A 91 20.30 2.75 5.52
CA GLN A 91 19.76 3.81 4.68
C GLN A 91 19.66 5.14 5.42
N ARG A 92 19.76 6.25 4.69
CA ARG A 92 19.62 7.60 5.25
C ARG A 92 18.25 7.85 5.88
N TRP A 93 17.21 7.22 5.34
CA TRP A 93 15.83 7.33 5.81
C TRP A 93 15.37 5.98 6.34
N PRO A 94 14.68 5.92 7.50
CA PRO A 94 14.16 4.67 8.01
C PRO A 94 13.13 4.12 7.04
N MET A 95 13.19 2.82 6.76
CA MET A 95 12.26 2.16 5.84
C MET A 95 10.87 1.93 6.46
N PHE A 96 10.78 1.88 7.78
CA PHE A 96 9.55 1.53 8.49
C PHE A 96 8.34 2.43 8.13
N PRO A 97 8.44 3.78 8.09
CA PRO A 97 7.31 4.62 7.67
C PRO A 97 6.86 4.35 6.24
N PHE A 98 7.79 4.04 5.34
CA PHE A 98 7.46 3.67 3.96
C PHE A 98 6.74 2.32 3.92
N LEU A 99 7.12 1.35 4.76
CA LEU A 99 6.44 0.05 4.83
C LEU A 99 5.03 0.15 5.39
N VAL A 100 4.81 1.01 6.38
CA VAL A 100 3.45 1.33 6.85
C VAL A 100 2.64 1.94 5.70
N GLY A 101 3.19 2.91 4.97
CA GLY A 101 2.53 3.48 3.80
C GLY A 101 2.28 2.45 2.68
N ILE A 102 3.23 1.54 2.44
CA ILE A 102 3.11 0.44 1.48
C ILE A 102 1.97 -0.51 1.88
N ALA A 103 1.76 -0.76 3.17
CA ALA A 103 0.66 -1.59 3.66
C ALA A 103 -0.72 -1.05 3.24
N PHE A 104 -0.86 0.28 3.06
CA PHE A 104 -2.11 0.90 2.64
C PHE A 104 -2.18 1.16 1.13
N LEU A 105 -1.15 1.79 0.56
CA LEU A 105 -1.18 2.30 -0.82
C LEU A 105 -0.05 1.76 -1.70
N THR A 106 0.61 0.68 -1.27
CA THR A 106 1.65 -0.07 -2.01
C THR A 106 2.58 0.82 -2.85
N ASN A 107 2.26 1.02 -4.12
CA ASN A 107 3.09 1.73 -5.09
C ASN A 107 3.21 3.24 -4.82
N VAL A 108 2.22 3.86 -4.17
CA VAL A 108 2.26 5.29 -3.81
C VAL A 108 3.43 5.59 -2.87
N PHE A 109 3.76 4.66 -1.96
CA PHE A 109 4.89 4.79 -1.03
C PHE A 109 6.13 4.01 -1.45
N TYR A 110 5.96 2.91 -2.19
CA TYR A 110 7.08 2.11 -2.67
C TYR A 110 7.96 2.85 -3.70
N LEU A 111 7.35 3.55 -4.67
CA LEU A 111 8.14 4.24 -5.70
C LEU A 111 8.97 5.41 -5.16
N PRO A 112 8.46 6.27 -4.25
CA PRO A 112 9.29 7.28 -3.60
C PRO A 112 10.45 6.67 -2.81
N TRP A 113 10.22 5.55 -2.11
CA TRP A 113 11.30 4.82 -1.44
C TRP A 113 12.40 4.42 -2.43
N LEU A 114 12.05 3.86 -3.59
CA LEU A 114 13.02 3.53 -4.63
C LEU A 114 13.76 4.76 -5.18
N GLY A 115 13.09 5.91 -5.29
CA GLY A 115 13.69 7.15 -5.78
C GLY A 115 14.72 7.77 -4.82
N ILE A 116 14.49 7.62 -3.51
CA ILE A 116 15.36 8.22 -2.48
C ILE A 116 16.43 7.27 -1.94
N ARG A 117 16.17 5.95 -1.93
CA ARG A 117 17.09 4.97 -1.35
C ARG A 117 18.44 5.00 -2.06
N ARG A 118 19.48 4.66 -1.31
CA ARG A 118 20.83 4.45 -1.85
C ARG A 118 21.06 2.95 -2.00
N ARG A 119 22.07 2.57 -2.77
CA ARG A 119 22.52 1.18 -2.78
C ARG A 119 22.96 0.82 -1.36
N ASN A 120 22.43 -0.28 -0.82
CA ASN A 120 22.82 -0.73 0.50
C ASN A 120 24.27 -1.25 0.43
N PRO A 121 25.22 -0.64 1.15
CA PRO A 121 26.61 -1.08 1.13
C PRO A 121 26.80 -2.48 1.75
N GLU A 122 25.99 -2.86 2.74
CA GLU A 122 26.11 -4.17 3.43
C GLU A 122 25.70 -5.37 2.55
N LEU A 123 24.91 -5.13 1.50
CA LEU A 123 24.45 -6.14 0.53
C LEU A 123 25.21 -6.06 -0.80
N GLY A 124 26.12 -5.09 -0.96
CA GLY A 124 26.80 -4.80 -2.23
C GLY A 124 28.07 -5.60 -2.50
N ASP A 125 28.68 -6.16 -1.44
CA ASP A 125 29.98 -6.85 -1.47
C ASP A 125 29.85 -8.39 -1.43
N ARG A 126 28.63 -8.92 -1.57
CA ARG A 126 28.35 -10.37 -1.70
C ARG A 126 28.00 -10.74 -3.14
#